data_AF-A0A838HM30-F1
#
_entry.id   AF-A0A838HM30-F1
#
_cell.length_a   1.000
_cell.length_b   1.000
_cell.length_c   1.000
_cell.angle_alpha   90.00
_cell.angle_beta   90.00
_cell.angle_gamma   90.00
#
_symmetry.space_group_name_H-M   'P 1'
#
loop_
_entity.id
_entity.type
_entity.pdbx_description
1 polymer ?
#
loop_
_entity_poly.entity_id
_entity_poly.type
_entity_poly.pdbx_seq_one_letter_code
_entity_poly.pdbx_strand_id
1 'polypeptide(L)'
;MLDRVIRWAIRNRLLVVLASAVLLAGGMYTAARMPVDVFPDLTAPTVTVLAEAHGMAPEEVETLITFPIETAVNGATGVRRVRSSTAQGIAIVFVEFEWGTDLFQARQIVSERMQLVAAALPAGVPPPVLAPVSSIMGEIMIVGVTGARGVSPMDVRAAADFTVRRRLLAVPGVSQVVPIGGEVRQYQVLVSPERLPARGVTLLDVLRAAEGANVNAAGGVFMERGQEYVIRGIGRVRNAEDIAQTVVAVRGGVPVL
;
A
#
# COMPACT_ATOMS: atom_id res chain seq x y z
N MET A 1 -30.33 -55.65 -8.50
CA MET A 1 -29.27 -55.12 -7.62
C MET A 1 -29.85 -54.26 -6.49
N LEU A 2 -30.75 -53.32 -6.79
CA LEU A 2 -31.46 -52.52 -5.78
C LEU A 2 -32.19 -53.37 -4.72
N ASP A 3 -32.86 -54.45 -5.13
CA ASP A 3 -33.54 -55.36 -4.19
C ASP A 3 -32.61 -55.99 -3.16
N ARG A 4 -31.33 -56.23 -3.50
CA ARG A 4 -30.34 -56.74 -2.54
C ARG A 4 -29.95 -55.66 -1.53
N VAL A 5 -29.79 -54.42 -1.97
CA VAL A 5 -29.44 -53.28 -1.09
C VAL A 5 -30.58 -52.99 -0.13
N ILE A 6 -31.83 -52.95 -0.63
CA ILE A 6 -33.03 -52.73 0.20
C ILE A 6 -33.19 -53.87 1.21
N ARG A 7 -33.06 -55.14 0.78
CA ARG A 7 -33.16 -56.29 1.68
C ARG A 7 -32.05 -56.29 2.75
N TRP A 8 -30.84 -55.88 2.39
CA TRP A 8 -29.73 -55.73 3.32
C TRP A 8 -29.97 -54.60 4.34
N ALA A 9 -30.48 -53.45 3.89
CA ALA A 9 -30.81 -52.33 4.76
C ALA A 9 -31.92 -52.68 5.78
N ILE A 10 -32.97 -53.37 5.33
CA ILE A 10 -34.06 -53.83 6.21
C ILE A 10 -33.56 -54.85 7.23
N ARG A 11 -32.69 -55.79 6.81
CA ARG A 11 -32.13 -56.82 7.71
C ARG A 11 -31.15 -56.22 8.73
N ASN A 12 -30.45 -55.15 8.37
CA ASN A 12 -29.48 -54.45 9.24
C ASN A 12 -30.02 -53.10 9.75
N ARG A 13 -31.32 -53.01 10.07
CA ARG A 13 -32.00 -51.76 10.46
C ARG A 13 -31.27 -50.93 11.52
N LEU A 14 -30.66 -51.57 12.52
CA LEU A 14 -29.96 -50.87 13.59
C LEU A 14 -28.73 -50.14 13.06
N LEU A 15 -27.96 -50.79 12.19
CA LEU A 15 -26.78 -50.22 11.55
C LEU A 15 -27.15 -49.05 10.64
N VAL A 16 -28.26 -49.16 9.90
CA VAL A 16 -28.78 -48.07 9.05
C VAL A 16 -29.20 -46.87 9.89
N VAL A 17 -29.90 -47.08 11.01
CA VAL A 17 -30.30 -45.99 11.92
C VAL A 17 -29.06 -45.34 12.56
N LEU A 18 -28.09 -46.13 13.02
CA LEU A 18 -26.83 -45.60 13.57
C LEU A 18 -26.05 -44.80 12.54
N ALA A 19 -25.91 -45.31 11.32
CA ALA A 19 -25.25 -44.59 10.22
C ALA A 19 -25.98 -43.29 9.87
N SER A 20 -27.32 -43.31 9.86
CA SER A 20 -28.14 -42.11 9.61
C SER A 20 -27.99 -41.08 10.74
N ALA A 21 -27.94 -41.53 11.99
CA ALA A 21 -27.72 -40.65 13.14
C ALA A 21 -26.32 -40.02 13.12
N VAL A 22 -25.28 -40.79 12.78
CA VAL A 22 -23.91 -40.28 12.59
C VAL A 22 -23.87 -39.28 11.44
N LEU A 23 -24.54 -39.56 10.32
CA LEU A 23 -24.61 -38.66 9.17
C LEU A 23 -25.35 -37.36 9.49
N LEU A 24 -26.46 -37.43 10.24
CA LEU A 24 -27.17 -36.25 10.74
C LEU A 24 -26.33 -35.43 11.70
N ALA A 25 -25.66 -36.07 12.66
CA ALA A 25 -24.78 -35.39 13.60
C ALA A 25 -23.60 -34.71 12.88
N GLY A 26 -22.96 -35.41 11.94
CA GLY A 26 -21.90 -34.87 11.10
C GLY A 26 -22.38 -33.72 10.22
N GLY A 27 -23.53 -33.88 9.55
CA GLY A 27 -24.13 -32.84 8.73
C GLY A 27 -24.50 -31.59 9.53
N MET A 28 -25.07 -31.75 10.73
CA MET A 28 -25.40 -30.63 11.62
C MET A 28 -24.14 -29.91 12.11
N TYR A 29 -23.10 -30.68 12.46
CA TYR A 29 -21.81 -30.13 12.87
C TYR A 29 -21.14 -29.33 11.77
N THR A 30 -21.16 -29.84 10.52
CA THR A 30 -20.63 -29.14 9.36
C THR A 30 -21.46 -27.89 9.02
N ALA A 31 -22.78 -28.00 9.00
CA ALA A 31 -23.68 -26.89 8.70
C ALA A 31 -23.55 -25.74 9.72
N ALA A 32 -23.41 -26.06 11.00
CA ALA A 32 -23.24 -25.07 12.07
C ALA A 32 -21.90 -24.32 12.03
N ARG A 33 -20.92 -24.80 11.26
CA ARG A 33 -19.57 -24.21 11.15
C ARG A 33 -19.19 -23.79 9.74
N MET A 34 -20.10 -23.97 8.80
CA MET A 34 -19.89 -23.55 7.43
C MET A 34 -19.80 -22.02 7.38
N PRO A 35 -18.76 -21.44 6.79
CA PRO A 35 -18.71 -20.00 6.55
C PRO A 35 -19.93 -19.57 5.76
N VAL A 36 -20.55 -18.47 6.18
CA VAL A 36 -21.70 -17.89 5.49
C VAL A 36 -21.26 -16.55 4.92
N ASP A 37 -21.58 -16.32 3.65
CA ASP A 37 -21.42 -15.04 2.99
C ASP A 37 -22.77 -14.63 2.38
N VAL A 38 -22.99 -13.33 2.25
CA VAL A 38 -24.21 -12.76 1.66
C VAL A 38 -24.21 -12.97 0.14
N PHE A 39 -23.03 -12.91 -0.47
CA PHE A 39 -22.85 -13.04 -1.91
C PHE A 39 -21.84 -14.14 -2.25
N PRO A 40 -22.00 -14.86 -3.38
CA PRO A 40 -20.92 -15.66 -3.92
C PRO A 40 -19.78 -14.75 -4.37
N ASP A 41 -18.55 -15.28 -4.48
CA ASP A 41 -17.45 -14.51 -5.05
C ASP A 41 -17.69 -14.22 -6.53
N LEU A 42 -17.85 -12.94 -6.86
CA LEU A 42 -18.07 -12.43 -8.22
C LEU A 42 -16.83 -11.77 -8.80
N THR A 43 -15.68 -11.87 -8.13
CA THR A 43 -14.46 -11.18 -8.56
C THR A 43 -13.65 -12.00 -9.55
N ALA A 44 -13.45 -11.45 -10.74
CA ALA A 44 -12.43 -11.95 -11.64
C ALA A 44 -11.05 -11.71 -11.00
N PRO A 45 -10.10 -12.67 -11.06
CA PRO A 45 -8.78 -12.47 -10.50
C PRO A 45 -8.12 -11.25 -11.13
N THR A 46 -7.91 -10.20 -10.33
CA THR A 46 -7.43 -8.91 -10.81
C THR A 46 -6.24 -8.45 -9.98
N VAL A 47 -5.17 -8.06 -10.66
CA VAL A 47 -4.00 -7.47 -10.05
C VAL A 47 -3.96 -5.99 -10.41
N THR A 48 -4.03 -5.12 -9.40
CA THR A 48 -3.93 -3.68 -9.59
C THR A 48 -2.48 -3.24 -9.38
N VAL A 49 -1.96 -2.49 -10.34
CA VAL A 49 -0.65 -1.84 -10.28
C VAL A 49 -0.86 -0.34 -10.09
N LEU A 50 -0.14 0.24 -9.16
CA LEU A 50 -0.13 1.67 -8.84
C LEU A 50 1.25 2.22 -9.19
N ALA A 51 1.30 3.30 -9.97
CA ALA A 51 2.53 4.04 -10.23
C ALA A 51 2.33 5.51 -9.88
N GLU A 52 3.19 6.02 -9.01
CA GLU A 52 3.19 7.42 -8.59
C GLU A 52 4.11 8.23 -9.50
N ALA A 53 3.65 9.39 -9.94
CA ALA A 53 4.29 10.20 -10.98
C ALA A 53 4.31 11.68 -10.58
N HIS A 54 4.74 11.96 -9.35
CA HIS A 54 4.70 13.28 -8.71
C HIS A 54 4.96 14.45 -9.68
N GLY A 55 3.95 15.31 -9.85
CA GLY A 55 4.06 16.56 -10.62
C GLY A 55 3.91 16.44 -12.14
N MET A 56 3.78 15.23 -12.70
CA MET A 56 3.56 15.03 -14.14
C MET A 56 2.11 15.30 -14.56
N ALA A 57 1.92 15.85 -15.76
CA ALA A 57 0.60 16.01 -16.37
C ALA A 57 0.03 14.64 -16.80
N PRO A 58 -1.31 14.45 -16.84
CA PRO A 58 -1.93 13.18 -17.20
C PRO A 58 -1.40 12.57 -18.52
N GLU A 59 -1.17 13.40 -19.54
CA GLU A 59 -0.68 12.98 -20.86
C GLU A 59 0.77 12.45 -20.79
N GLU A 60 1.60 13.06 -19.94
CA GLU A 60 2.98 12.62 -19.70
C GLU A 60 2.99 11.31 -18.90
N VAL A 61 2.14 11.19 -17.88
CA VAL A 61 1.98 9.95 -17.10
C VAL A 61 1.51 8.82 -18.01
N GLU A 62 0.54 9.09 -18.89
CA GLU A 62 0.04 8.09 -19.82
C GLU A 62 1.16 7.57 -20.73
N THR A 63 1.88 8.48 -21.37
CA THR A 63 2.90 8.14 -22.37
C THR A 63 4.14 7.49 -21.76
N LEU A 64 4.61 8.01 -20.62
CA LEU A 64 5.89 7.63 -20.02
C LEU A 64 5.78 6.50 -18.99
N ILE A 65 4.59 6.25 -18.43
CA ILE A 65 4.41 5.33 -17.32
C ILE A 65 3.30 4.33 -17.62
N THR A 66 2.07 4.78 -17.87
CA THR A 66 0.93 3.89 -18.08
C THR A 66 1.13 2.98 -19.29
N PHE A 67 1.50 3.55 -20.44
CA PHE A 67 1.64 2.80 -21.69
C PHE A 67 2.75 1.73 -21.63
N PRO A 68 3.96 2.00 -21.09
CA PRO A 68 4.95 0.95 -20.83
C PRO A 68 4.45 -0.16 -19.90
N ILE A 69 3.74 0.19 -18.82
CA ILE A 69 3.18 -0.79 -17.87
C ILE A 69 2.17 -1.68 -18.59
N GLU A 70 1.20 -1.08 -19.30
CA GLU A 70 0.19 -1.82 -20.06
C GLU A 70 0.82 -2.75 -21.09
N THR A 71 1.77 -2.25 -21.87
CA THR A 71 2.44 -3.03 -22.91
C THR A 71 3.19 -4.23 -22.33
N ALA A 72 3.80 -4.08 -21.16
CA ALA A 72 4.55 -5.16 -20.53
C ALA A 72 3.68 -6.27 -19.93
N VAL A 73 2.47 -5.93 -19.47
CA VAL A 73 1.50 -6.91 -18.95
C VAL A 73 0.60 -7.46 -20.06
N ASN A 74 0.44 -6.73 -21.16
CA ASN A 74 -0.31 -7.18 -22.31
C ASN A 74 0.40 -8.38 -22.97
N GLY A 75 -0.33 -9.49 -23.12
CA GLY A 75 0.23 -10.76 -23.60
C GLY A 75 0.91 -11.62 -22.52
N ALA A 76 0.88 -11.21 -21.25
CA ALA A 76 1.26 -12.12 -20.16
C ALA A 76 0.26 -13.28 -20.05
N THR A 77 0.75 -14.46 -19.66
CA THR A 77 -0.05 -15.69 -19.61
C THR A 77 -1.28 -15.53 -18.72
N GLY A 78 -2.47 -15.85 -19.26
CA GLY A 78 -3.73 -15.81 -18.52
C GLY A 78 -4.33 -14.41 -18.35
N VAL A 79 -3.69 -13.36 -18.86
CA VAL A 79 -4.30 -12.01 -18.89
C VAL A 79 -5.42 -11.99 -19.92
N ARG A 80 -6.62 -11.65 -19.46
CA ARG A 80 -7.83 -11.52 -20.29
C ARG A 80 -8.04 -10.09 -20.75
N ARG A 81 -7.79 -9.12 -19.86
CA ARG A 81 -8.03 -7.70 -20.13
C ARG A 81 -7.11 -6.82 -19.29
N VAL A 82 -6.62 -5.74 -19.89
CA VAL A 82 -5.90 -4.68 -19.19
C VAL A 82 -6.73 -3.40 -19.31
N ARG A 83 -6.88 -2.67 -18.20
CA ARG A 83 -7.51 -1.35 -18.19
C ARG A 83 -6.64 -0.42 -17.36
N SER A 84 -6.46 0.82 -17.77
CA SER A 84 -5.84 1.83 -16.93
C SER A 84 -6.76 3.00 -16.67
N SER A 85 -6.40 3.76 -15.64
CA SER A 85 -6.89 5.09 -15.36
C SER A 85 -5.70 5.95 -14.99
N THR A 86 -5.48 7.01 -15.76
CA THR A 86 -4.38 7.95 -15.55
C THR A 86 -4.95 9.28 -15.07
N ALA A 87 -4.33 9.84 -14.04
CA ALA A 87 -4.64 11.17 -13.54
C ALA A 87 -3.34 11.91 -13.23
N GLN A 88 -3.44 13.19 -12.87
CA GLN A 88 -2.27 13.98 -12.52
C GLN A 88 -1.51 13.32 -11.38
N GLY A 89 -0.24 13.02 -11.62
CA GLY A 89 0.63 12.42 -10.62
C GLY A 89 0.40 10.94 -10.29
N ILE A 90 -0.51 10.23 -10.96
CA ILE A 90 -0.80 8.82 -10.66
C ILE A 90 -1.32 8.04 -11.87
N ALA A 91 -0.87 6.80 -12.00
CA ALA A 91 -1.42 5.80 -12.91
C ALA A 91 -1.91 4.58 -12.14
N ILE A 92 -3.10 4.09 -12.48
CA ILE A 92 -3.69 2.87 -11.92
C ILE A 92 -3.96 1.92 -13.08
N VAL A 93 -3.32 0.74 -13.07
CA VAL A 93 -3.49 -0.28 -14.11
C VAL A 93 -4.11 -1.54 -13.50
N PHE A 94 -5.27 -1.94 -14.01
CA PHE A 94 -6.00 -3.14 -13.64
C PHE A 94 -5.70 -4.25 -14.64
N VAL A 95 -5.05 -5.31 -14.18
CA VAL A 95 -4.73 -6.50 -14.97
C VAL A 95 -5.69 -7.61 -14.58
N GLU A 96 -6.71 -7.86 -15.40
CA GLU A 96 -7.71 -8.90 -15.20
C GLU A 96 -7.28 -10.20 -15.88
N PHE A 97 -7.29 -11.29 -15.12
CA PHE A 97 -6.96 -12.63 -15.59
C PHE A 97 -8.22 -13.44 -15.95
N GLU A 98 -8.01 -14.58 -16.59
CA GLU A 98 -9.06 -15.58 -16.84
C GLU A 98 -9.63 -16.14 -15.54
N TRP A 99 -10.90 -16.54 -15.58
CA TRP A 99 -11.59 -17.13 -14.43
C TRP A 99 -10.91 -18.41 -13.96
N GLY A 100 -10.82 -18.60 -12.64
CA GLY A 100 -10.17 -19.76 -12.03
C GLY A 100 -8.64 -19.67 -11.97
N THR A 101 -8.03 -18.60 -12.50
CA THR A 101 -6.60 -18.32 -12.29
C THR A 101 -6.33 -18.08 -10.80
N ASP A 102 -5.30 -18.73 -10.25
CA ASP A 102 -4.87 -18.45 -8.88
C ASP A 102 -4.35 -17.02 -8.77
N LEU A 103 -4.86 -16.28 -7.78
CA LEU A 103 -4.53 -14.86 -7.64
C LEU A 103 -3.06 -14.63 -7.31
N PHE A 104 -2.42 -15.52 -6.55
CA PHE A 104 -1.01 -15.37 -6.21
C PHE A 104 -0.11 -15.66 -7.41
N GLN A 105 -0.48 -16.63 -8.25
CA GLN A 105 0.16 -16.85 -9.54
C GLN A 105 0.02 -15.63 -10.45
N ALA A 106 -1.18 -15.05 -10.56
CA ALA A 106 -1.41 -13.82 -11.31
C ALA A 106 -0.52 -12.66 -10.81
N ARG A 107 -0.42 -12.48 -9.49
CA ARG A 107 0.46 -11.47 -8.86
C ARG A 107 1.93 -11.73 -9.16
N GLN A 108 2.38 -12.97 -9.15
CA GLN A 108 3.74 -13.34 -9.48
C GLN A 108 4.08 -12.95 -10.93
N ILE A 109 3.21 -13.30 -11.87
CA ILE A 109 3.35 -12.93 -13.29
C ILE A 109 3.46 -11.41 -13.45
N VAL A 110 2.57 -10.65 -12.82
CA VAL A 110 2.61 -9.18 -12.90
C VAL A 110 3.89 -8.63 -12.26
N SER A 111 4.29 -9.15 -11.10
CA SER A 111 5.51 -8.74 -10.40
C SER A 111 6.76 -8.92 -11.28
N GLU A 112 6.87 -10.05 -11.97
CA GLU A 112 7.97 -10.32 -12.92
C GLU A 112 7.98 -9.30 -14.07
N ARG A 113 6.82 -8.90 -14.59
CA ARG A 113 6.73 -7.84 -15.60
C ARG A 113 7.09 -6.47 -15.05
N MET A 114 6.68 -6.14 -13.83
CA MET A 114 6.99 -4.85 -13.20
C MET A 114 8.49 -4.66 -12.96
N GLN A 115 9.22 -5.73 -12.66
CA GLN A 115 10.67 -5.67 -12.53
C GLN A 115 11.36 -5.26 -13.84
N LEU A 116 10.84 -5.70 -15.00
CA LEU A 116 11.36 -5.31 -16.31
C LEU A 116 10.99 -3.86 -16.66
N VAL A 117 9.76 -3.45 -16.34
CA VAL A 117 9.27 -2.07 -16.62
C VAL A 117 9.99 -1.03 -15.77
N ALA A 118 10.35 -1.36 -14.53
CA ALA A 118 11.03 -0.43 -13.63
C ALA A 118 12.31 0.17 -14.24
N ALA A 119 13.01 -0.57 -15.10
CA ALA A 119 14.20 -0.08 -15.80
C ALA A 119 13.90 0.88 -16.97
N ALA A 120 12.67 0.87 -17.49
CA ALA A 120 12.22 1.71 -18.61
C ALA A 120 11.54 3.01 -18.16
N LEU A 121 11.22 3.14 -16.87
CA LEU A 121 10.58 4.35 -16.34
C LEU A 121 11.55 5.53 -16.26
N PRO A 122 11.05 6.79 -16.37
CA PRO A 122 11.87 7.97 -16.23
C PRO A 122 12.63 8.05 -14.91
N ALA A 123 13.82 8.66 -14.92
CA ALA A 123 14.60 8.88 -13.71
C ALA A 123 13.81 9.70 -12.69
N GLY A 124 13.81 9.26 -11.42
CA GLY A 124 13.09 9.91 -10.33
C GLY A 124 11.64 9.42 -10.13
N VAL A 125 11.11 8.59 -11.02
CA VAL A 125 9.82 7.92 -10.82
C VAL A 125 10.05 6.67 -9.94
N PRO A 126 9.32 6.52 -8.81
CA PRO A 126 9.40 5.31 -8.01
C PRO A 126 8.89 4.09 -8.79
N PRO A 127 9.42 2.89 -8.53
CA PRO A 127 8.96 1.68 -9.21
C PRO A 127 7.47 1.44 -8.94
N PRO A 128 6.70 0.89 -9.90
CA PRO A 128 5.30 0.59 -9.70
C PRO A 128 5.11 -0.45 -8.60
N VAL A 129 4.05 -0.30 -7.82
CA VAL A 129 3.73 -1.20 -6.70
C VAL A 129 2.41 -1.92 -6.96
N LEU A 130 2.36 -3.20 -6.59
CA LEU A 130 1.11 -3.96 -6.66
C LEU A 130 0.24 -3.57 -5.46
N ALA A 131 -0.99 -3.15 -5.72
CA ALA A 131 -1.97 -2.88 -4.69
C ALA A 131 -2.23 -4.14 -3.82
N PRO A 132 -2.71 -3.97 -2.58
CA PRO A 132 -3.18 -5.09 -1.77
C PRO A 132 -4.22 -5.93 -2.50
N VAL A 133 -4.30 -7.21 -2.15
CA VAL A 133 -5.38 -8.07 -2.64
C VAL A 133 -6.68 -7.60 -2.01
N SER A 134 -7.61 -7.15 -2.85
CA SER A 134 -8.93 -6.71 -2.44
C SER A 134 -9.99 -7.20 -3.42
N SER A 135 -11.16 -7.55 -2.88
CA SER A 135 -12.36 -7.81 -3.68
C SER A 135 -13.11 -6.51 -3.95
N ILE A 136 -13.89 -6.45 -5.04
CA ILE A 136 -14.87 -5.37 -5.28
C ILE A 136 -15.87 -5.29 -4.12
N MET A 137 -16.18 -6.43 -3.50
CA MET A 137 -17.04 -6.54 -2.30
C MET A 137 -16.23 -6.45 -0.99
N GLY A 138 -14.93 -6.12 -1.07
CA GLY A 138 -14.01 -6.11 0.07
C GLY A 138 -14.16 -4.90 0.99
N GLU A 139 -15.00 -3.92 0.64
CA GLU A 139 -15.35 -2.81 1.52
C GLU A 139 -16.36 -3.28 2.56
N ILE A 140 -15.85 -3.83 3.66
CA ILE A 140 -16.66 -4.43 4.73
C ILE A 140 -17.16 -3.43 5.77
N MET A 141 -16.40 -2.37 6.03
CA MET A 141 -16.67 -1.45 7.13
C MET A 141 -16.15 -0.06 6.82
N ILE A 142 -17.03 0.92 6.93
CA ILE A 142 -16.71 2.35 6.85
C ILE A 142 -16.87 2.94 8.25
N VAL A 143 -15.82 3.56 8.78
CA VAL A 143 -15.80 4.15 10.13
C VAL A 143 -15.51 5.64 10.04
N GLY A 144 -16.37 6.46 10.64
CA GLY A 144 -16.10 7.87 10.87
C GLY A 144 -15.26 8.06 12.13
N VAL A 145 -14.11 8.74 12.00
CA VAL A 145 -13.28 9.13 13.15
C VAL A 145 -13.50 10.61 13.42
N THR A 146 -13.95 10.94 14.63
CA THR A 146 -14.26 12.32 15.04
C THR A 146 -13.49 12.70 16.31
N GLY A 147 -13.03 13.94 16.39
CA GLY A 147 -12.39 14.50 17.58
C GLY A 147 -13.37 15.20 18.51
N ALA A 148 -13.04 15.26 19.81
CA ALA A 148 -13.74 16.12 20.76
C ALA A 148 -13.53 17.61 20.41
N ARG A 149 -14.31 18.49 21.06
CA ARG A 149 -14.20 19.94 20.86
C ARG A 149 -12.76 20.41 21.16
N GLY A 150 -12.14 21.10 20.20
CA GLY A 150 -10.76 21.59 20.30
C GLY A 150 -9.69 20.67 19.67
N VAL A 151 -10.05 19.47 19.21
CA VAL A 151 -9.12 18.60 18.46
C VAL A 151 -9.10 19.04 16.99
N SER A 152 -7.90 19.22 16.43
CA SER A 152 -7.75 19.62 15.03
C SER A 152 -8.05 18.46 14.06
N PRO A 153 -8.51 18.72 12.82
CA PRO A 153 -8.61 17.70 11.78
C PRO A 153 -7.29 16.96 11.51
N MET A 154 -6.16 17.65 11.71
CA MET A 154 -4.82 17.07 11.58
C MET A 154 -4.51 16.03 12.67
N ASP A 155 -4.90 16.30 13.92
CA ASP A 155 -4.70 15.35 15.02
C ASP A 155 -5.61 14.13 14.86
N VAL A 156 -6.85 14.33 14.40
CA VAL A 156 -7.76 13.23 14.05
C VAL A 156 -7.17 12.36 12.95
N ARG A 157 -6.63 12.99 11.88
CA ARG A 157 -5.98 12.27 10.79
C ARG A 157 -4.74 11.50 11.27
N ALA A 158 -3.91 12.10 12.11
CA ALA A 158 -2.74 11.44 12.69
C ALA A 158 -3.14 10.22 13.54
N ALA A 159 -4.20 10.34 14.36
CA ALA A 159 -4.72 9.21 15.12
C ALA A 159 -5.26 8.09 14.20
N ALA A 160 -5.94 8.45 13.12
CA ALA A 160 -6.42 7.50 12.13
C ALA A 160 -5.27 6.73 11.46
N ASP A 161 -4.24 7.44 10.98
CA ASP A 161 -3.09 6.86 10.26
C ASP A 161 -2.19 6.00 11.16
N PHE A 162 -1.85 6.51 12.35
CA PHE A 162 -0.79 5.92 13.18
C PHE A 162 -1.31 5.02 14.30
N THR A 163 -2.60 5.10 14.65
CA THR A 163 -3.20 4.30 15.72
C THR A 163 -4.30 3.38 15.20
N VAL A 164 -5.38 3.93 14.63
CA VAL A 164 -6.57 3.15 14.24
C VAL A 164 -6.23 2.20 13.10
N ARG A 165 -5.65 2.72 12.01
CA ARG A 165 -5.26 1.94 10.83
C ARG A 165 -4.37 0.75 11.19
N ARG A 166 -3.34 0.98 12.02
CA ARG A 166 -2.40 -0.08 12.43
C ARG A 166 -3.07 -1.19 13.22
N ARG A 167 -4.00 -0.84 14.12
CA ARG A 167 -4.74 -1.83 14.92
C ARG A 167 -5.72 -2.64 14.07
N LEU A 168 -6.40 -2.01 13.12
CA LEU A 168 -7.31 -2.70 12.22
C LEU A 168 -6.57 -3.62 11.24
N LEU A 169 -5.42 -3.20 10.71
CA LEU A 169 -4.56 -4.03 9.86
C LEU A 169 -3.97 -5.25 10.59
N ALA A 170 -3.91 -5.24 11.93
CA ALA A 170 -3.45 -6.39 12.70
C ALA A 170 -4.50 -7.50 12.83
N VAL A 171 -5.76 -7.24 12.45
CA VAL A 171 -6.84 -8.23 12.51
C VAL A 171 -6.69 -9.23 11.36
N PRO A 172 -6.67 -10.56 11.62
CA PRO A 172 -6.59 -11.57 10.56
C PRO A 172 -7.72 -11.42 9.53
N GLY A 173 -7.38 -11.49 8.25
CA GLY A 173 -8.32 -11.34 7.14
C GLY A 173 -8.48 -9.91 6.61
N VAL A 174 -7.95 -8.90 7.32
CA VAL A 174 -7.94 -7.51 6.82
C VAL A 174 -6.74 -7.30 5.90
N SER A 175 -6.99 -7.09 4.61
CA SER A 175 -5.92 -6.84 3.63
C SER A 175 -5.51 -5.37 3.55
N GLN A 176 -6.45 -4.44 3.77
CA GLN A 176 -6.21 -3.01 3.61
C GLN A 176 -7.12 -2.18 4.52
N VAL A 177 -6.59 -1.04 4.98
CA VAL A 177 -7.33 0.00 5.69
C VAL A 177 -6.86 1.35 5.13
N VAL A 178 -7.80 2.12 4.59
CA VAL A 178 -7.54 3.40 3.90
C VAL A 178 -8.17 4.55 4.69
N PRO A 179 -7.37 5.38 5.38
CA PRO A 179 -7.85 6.63 5.96
C PRO A 179 -8.16 7.65 4.87
N ILE A 180 -9.37 8.19 4.88
CA ILE A 180 -9.86 9.16 3.89
C ILE A 180 -10.23 10.46 4.61
N GLY A 181 -9.88 11.61 4.02
CA GLY A 181 -10.16 12.95 4.56
C GLY A 181 -9.19 13.42 5.66
N GLY A 182 -9.54 14.50 6.36
CA GLY A 182 -8.67 15.15 7.36
C GLY A 182 -7.45 15.84 6.76
N GLU A 183 -6.54 16.30 7.63
CA GLU A 183 -5.34 17.04 7.21
C GLU A 183 -4.08 16.22 7.49
N VAL A 184 -3.27 15.96 6.46
CA VAL A 184 -1.99 15.28 6.63
C VAL A 184 -0.97 16.29 7.16
N ARG A 185 -0.32 15.96 8.28
CA ARG A 185 0.73 16.81 8.86
C ARG A 185 1.92 16.85 7.91
N GLN A 186 2.25 18.06 7.41
CA GLN A 186 3.40 18.32 6.56
C GLN A 186 4.11 19.60 6.98
N TYR A 187 5.44 19.61 6.86
CA TYR A 187 6.24 20.81 7.00
C TYR A 187 6.41 21.45 5.62
N GLN A 188 6.04 22.72 5.49
CA GLN A 188 6.09 23.45 4.23
C GLN A 188 7.12 24.58 4.33
N VAL A 189 8.10 24.57 3.42
CA VAL A 189 9.07 25.66 3.28
C VAL A 189 8.54 26.62 2.21
N LEU A 190 7.88 27.68 2.66
CA LEU A 190 7.31 28.70 1.77
C LEU A 190 8.38 29.74 1.41
N VAL A 191 8.93 29.62 0.20
CA VAL A 191 10.02 30.49 -0.27
C VAL A 191 9.45 31.78 -0.87
N SER A 192 9.96 32.93 -0.42
CA SER A 192 9.59 34.24 -0.98
C SER A 192 10.48 34.57 -2.20
N PRO A 193 9.91 34.73 -3.41
CA PRO A 193 10.69 35.04 -4.62
C PRO A 193 11.46 36.36 -4.53
N GLU A 194 10.94 37.33 -3.77
CA GLU A 194 11.54 38.66 -3.60
C GLU A 194 12.76 38.65 -2.68
N ARG A 195 12.79 37.74 -1.69
CA ARG A 195 13.89 37.66 -0.71
C ARG A 195 15.11 36.90 -1.24
N LEU A 196 14.91 36.02 -2.23
CA LEU A 196 15.97 35.22 -2.83
C LEU A 196 17.09 36.10 -3.45
N PRO A 197 16.81 37.04 -4.38
CA PRO A 197 17.84 37.91 -4.95
C PRO A 197 18.50 38.82 -3.92
N ALA A 198 17.72 39.37 -2.97
CA ALA A 198 18.23 40.24 -1.92
C ALA A 198 19.26 39.57 -1.00
N ARG A 199 19.23 38.23 -0.93
CA ARG A 199 20.17 37.40 -0.16
C ARG A 199 21.19 36.68 -1.04
N GLY A 200 21.15 36.87 -2.36
CA GLY A 200 22.06 36.24 -3.31
C GLY A 200 21.99 34.71 -3.29
N VAL A 201 20.79 34.16 -3.06
CA VAL A 201 20.51 32.71 -3.03
C VAL A 201 19.48 32.36 -4.10
N THR A 202 19.61 31.17 -4.67
CA THR A 202 18.66 30.65 -5.66
C THR A 202 17.66 29.70 -5.00
N LEU A 203 16.52 29.44 -5.67
CA LEU A 203 15.59 28.41 -5.23
C LEU A 203 16.26 27.03 -5.13
N LEU A 204 17.17 26.72 -6.06
CA LEU A 204 17.95 25.48 -6.05
C LEU A 204 18.88 25.35 -4.84
N ASP A 205 19.36 26.47 -4.28
CA ASP A 205 20.16 26.44 -3.05
C ASP A 205 19.28 26.10 -1.85
N VAL A 206 18.07 26.67 -1.77
CA VAL A 206 17.09 26.35 -0.72
C VAL A 206 16.66 24.88 -0.80
N LEU A 207 16.38 24.36 -2.00
CA LEU A 207 16.02 22.96 -2.19
C LEU A 207 17.14 22.02 -1.73
N ARG A 208 18.39 22.25 -2.15
CA ARG A 208 19.54 21.45 -1.74
C ARG A 208 19.79 21.52 -0.23
N ALA A 209 19.62 22.69 0.36
CA ALA A 209 19.73 22.86 1.81
C ALA A 209 18.65 22.08 2.56
N ALA A 210 17.39 22.16 2.11
CA ALA A 210 16.28 21.42 2.72
C ALA A 210 16.44 19.90 2.60
N GLU A 211 16.92 19.39 1.45
CA GLU A 211 17.23 17.96 1.27
C GLU A 211 18.36 17.48 2.19
N GLY A 212 19.42 18.28 2.34
CA GLY A 212 20.54 17.97 3.23
C GLY A 212 20.24 18.14 4.72
N ALA A 213 19.21 18.90 5.08
CA ALA A 213 18.89 19.24 6.46
C ALA A 213 18.36 18.08 7.32
N ASN A 214 17.86 17.01 6.69
CA ASN A 214 17.16 15.93 7.39
C ASN A 214 17.83 14.57 7.22
N VAL A 215 19.15 14.51 7.43
CA VAL A 215 19.96 13.30 7.24
C VAL A 215 20.72 12.97 8.52
N ASN A 216 20.67 11.69 8.93
CA ASN A 216 21.55 11.16 9.96
C ASN A 216 22.82 10.61 9.33
N ALA A 217 23.97 10.81 9.99
CA ALA A 217 25.26 10.27 9.55
C ALA A 217 25.67 9.08 10.42
N ALA A 218 26.22 8.03 9.79
CA ALA A 218 26.88 6.94 10.49
C ALA A 218 28.36 7.27 10.67
N GLY A 219 28.88 7.18 11.89
CA GLY A 219 30.27 7.46 12.23
C GLY A 219 31.12 6.21 12.48
N GLY A 220 30.58 5.02 12.19
CA GLY A 220 31.24 3.75 12.47
C GLY A 220 31.27 3.41 13.96
N VAL A 221 32.29 2.68 14.37
CA VAL A 221 32.46 2.19 15.73
C VAL A 221 33.85 2.55 16.24
N PHE A 222 33.91 2.97 17.50
CA PHE A 222 35.14 3.30 18.19
C PHE A 222 35.35 2.28 19.30
N MET A 223 36.50 1.61 19.27
CA MET A 223 36.85 0.55 20.21
C MET A 223 37.78 1.11 21.28
N GLU A 224 37.34 1.10 22.53
CA GLU A 224 38.18 1.48 23.66
C GLU A 224 37.98 0.53 24.84
N ARG A 225 39.10 0.03 25.40
CA ARG A 225 39.12 -0.87 26.58
C ARG A 225 38.22 -2.10 26.44
N GLY A 226 38.15 -2.67 25.24
CA GLY A 226 37.30 -3.84 24.96
C GLY A 226 35.80 -3.53 24.88
N GLN A 227 35.42 -2.25 24.86
CA GLN A 227 34.05 -1.79 24.61
C GLN A 227 33.94 -1.16 23.23
N GLU A 228 32.79 -1.37 22.59
CA GLU A 228 32.46 -0.83 21.28
C GLU A 228 31.47 0.32 21.43
N TYR A 229 31.88 1.52 21.00
CA TYR A 229 31.05 2.71 20.99
C TYR A 229 30.59 3.02 19.58
N VAL A 230 29.27 2.94 19.34
CA VAL A 230 28.69 3.29 18.04
C VAL A 230 28.60 4.81 17.91
N ILE A 231 29.27 5.36 16.90
CA ILE A 231 29.24 6.80 16.61
C ILE A 231 28.10 7.09 15.63
N ARG A 232 27.25 8.06 15.98
CA ARG A 232 26.14 8.51 15.12
C ARG A 232 25.99 10.03 15.15
N GLY A 233 25.96 10.64 13.96
CA GLY A 233 25.54 12.03 13.77
C GLY A 233 24.02 12.13 13.70
N ILE A 234 23.42 12.91 14.60
CA ILE A 234 21.97 13.14 14.64
C ILE A 234 21.69 14.45 13.89
N GLY A 235 21.16 14.36 12.67
CA GLY A 235 20.79 15.50 11.84
C GLY A 235 19.32 15.46 11.41
N ARG A 236 18.49 14.61 12.04
CA ARG A 236 17.05 14.54 11.77
C ARG A 236 16.30 15.75 12.34
N VAL A 237 15.53 16.40 11.49
CA VAL A 237 14.59 17.47 11.85
C VAL A 237 13.45 16.92 12.72
N ARG A 238 13.12 17.63 13.81
CA ARG A 238 12.04 17.25 14.73
C ARG A 238 10.85 18.21 14.72
N ASN A 239 11.09 19.47 14.38
CA ASN A 239 10.09 20.54 14.38
C ASN A 239 10.38 21.55 13.26
N ALA A 240 9.55 22.59 13.15
CA ALA A 240 9.70 23.60 12.11
C ALA A 240 10.92 24.49 12.36
N GLU A 241 11.30 24.70 13.61
CA GLU A 241 12.44 25.51 14.03
C GLU A 241 13.76 24.90 13.55
N ASP A 242 13.90 23.58 13.63
CA ASP A 242 15.05 22.84 13.12
C ASP A 242 15.24 23.09 11.60
N ILE A 243 14.13 23.14 10.83
CA ILE A 243 14.17 23.46 9.40
C ILE A 243 14.59 24.92 9.19
N ALA A 244 14.03 25.85 9.98
CA ALA A 244 14.33 27.28 9.89
C ALA A 244 15.78 27.64 10.24
N GLN A 245 16.49 26.76 10.94
CA GLN A 245 17.93 26.91 11.26
C GLN A 245 18.84 26.27 10.21
N THR A 246 18.29 25.74 9.13
CA THR A 246 19.08 25.16 8.04
C THR A 246 19.87 26.25 7.33
N VAL A 247 21.19 26.05 7.20
CA VAL A 247 22.04 26.99 6.45
C VAL A 247 21.82 26.76 4.95
N VAL A 248 21.30 27.77 4.26
CA VAL A 248 21.09 27.77 2.81
C VAL A 248 22.37 28.14 2.06
N ALA A 249 23.09 29.15 2.53
CA ALA A 249 24.36 29.57 1.94
C ALA A 249 25.24 30.29 2.96
N VAL A 250 26.54 30.42 2.67
CA VAL A 250 27.46 31.26 3.43
C VAL A 250 27.96 32.38 2.52
N ARG A 251 27.83 33.64 2.96
CA ARG A 251 28.26 34.83 2.22
C ARG A 251 29.09 35.72 3.13
N GLY A 252 30.35 35.98 2.77
CA GLY A 252 31.26 36.79 3.58
C GLY A 252 31.50 36.25 4.99
N GLY A 253 31.43 34.92 5.18
CA GLY A 253 31.53 34.27 6.50
C GLY A 253 30.25 34.30 7.35
N VAL A 254 29.17 34.93 6.86
CA VAL A 254 27.88 34.98 7.54
C VAL A 254 26.93 33.95 6.93
N PRO A 255 26.28 33.09 7.74
CA PRO A 255 25.29 32.15 7.24
C PRO A 255 24.00 32.87 6.84
N VAL A 256 23.42 32.43 5.74
CA VAL A 256 22.06 32.75 5.31
C VAL A 256 21.21 31.53 5.66
N LEU A 257 20.25 31.72 6.55
CA LEU A 257 19.23 30.74 6.95
C LEU A 257 17.95 30.95 6.14
#